data_AF-A0A2A5C3Y0-F1
#
_entry.id   AF-A0A2A5C3Y0-F1
#
_cell.length_a   1.000
_cell.length_b   1.000
_cell.length_c   1.000
_cell.angle_alpha   90.00
_cell.angle_beta   90.00
_cell.angle_gamma   90.00
#
_symmetry.space_group_name_H-M   'P 1'
#
loop_
_entity.id
_entity.type
_entity.pdbx_description
1 polymer ?
#
loop_
_entity_poly.entity_id
_entity_poly.type
_entity_poly.pdbx_seq_one_letter_code
_entity_poly.pdbx_strand_id
1 'polypeptide(L)'
;MTDHRPYPGGRTLHQLRLWDGCALLAKGCALALSGDVFTVKDVASTLLAQANIMIWRHGKDSFRILFDVSLSDYLWHWLKGAAAEFVIAYLPDNISGC
;
A
#
# COMPACT_ATOMS: atom_id res chain seq x y z
N MET A 1 -9.73 -6.51 -2.37
CA MET A 1 -9.75 -7.11 -3.72
C MET A 1 -8.68 -6.44 -4.56
N THR A 2 -7.50 -7.06 -4.63
CA THR A 2 -6.31 -6.61 -5.36
C THR A 2 -6.41 -7.06 -6.82
N ASP A 3 -6.28 -6.13 -7.77
CA ASP A 3 -6.18 -6.43 -9.21
C ASP A 3 -4.70 -6.60 -9.56
N HIS A 4 -4.36 -7.69 -10.24
CA HIS A 4 -3.00 -8.05 -10.63
C HIS A 4 -2.93 -8.02 -12.16
N ARG A 5 -2.21 -7.05 -12.73
CA ARG A 5 -1.97 -7.02 -14.18
C ARG A 5 -0.48 -7.08 -14.48
N PRO A 6 -0.04 -8.01 -15.35
CA PRO A 6 1.33 -8.04 -15.82
C PRO A 6 1.61 -6.81 -16.69
N TYR A 7 2.71 -6.11 -16.41
CA TYR A 7 3.21 -4.97 -17.18
C TYR A 7 4.42 -5.43 -18.02
N PRO A 8 4.57 -4.99 -19.28
CA PRO A 8 5.72 -5.37 -20.09
C PRO A 8 7.04 -5.01 -19.40
N GLY A 9 8.00 -5.95 -19.42
CA GLY A 9 9.32 -5.78 -18.79
C GLY A 9 9.46 -6.36 -17.37
N GLY A 10 8.70 -7.41 -17.02
CA GLY A 10 8.86 -8.13 -15.75
C GLY A 10 8.29 -7.42 -14.52
N ARG A 11 7.59 -6.30 -14.71
CA ARG A 11 6.96 -5.54 -13.64
C ARG A 11 5.50 -5.95 -13.50
N THR A 12 5.00 -5.97 -12.27
CA THR A 12 3.58 -6.23 -12.02
C THR A 12 2.95 -5.03 -11.37
N LEU A 13 1.75 -4.67 -11.84
CA LEU A 13 0.92 -3.65 -11.20
C LEU A 13 0.03 -4.28 -10.15
N HIS A 14 0.18 -3.78 -8.93
CA HIS A 14 -0.68 -4.15 -7.82
C HIS A 14 -1.40 -2.91 -7.31
N GLN A 15 -2.73 -2.98 -7.30
CA GLN A 15 -3.56 -1.92 -6.75
C GLN A 15 -3.88 -2.19 -5.28
N LEU A 16 -3.49 -1.26 -4.41
CA LEU A 16 -3.82 -1.29 -2.98
C LEU A 16 -4.90 -0.24 -2.70
N ARG A 17 -6.13 -0.71 -2.47
CA ARG A 17 -7.19 0.11 -1.88
C ARG A 17 -7.24 -0.21 -0.40
N LEU A 18 -6.79 0.72 0.42
CA LEU A 18 -6.80 0.63 1.87
C LEU A 18 -7.40 1.92 2.41
N TRP A 19 -8.25 1.80 3.42
CA TRP A 19 -8.90 2.94 4.04
C TRP A 19 -7.87 3.90 4.68
N ASP A 20 -6.73 3.36 5.14
CA ASP A 20 -5.56 4.10 5.65
C ASP A 20 -4.27 3.76 4.87
N GLY A 21 -4.33 3.83 3.53
CA GLY A 21 -3.17 3.52 2.68
C GLY A 21 -1.90 4.30 3.04
N CYS A 22 -2.04 5.57 3.46
CA CYS A 22 -0.92 6.39 3.91
C CYS A 22 -0.22 5.81 5.14
N ALA A 23 -0.97 5.39 6.15
CA ALA A 23 -0.40 4.88 7.40
C ALA A 23 0.32 3.55 7.19
N LEU A 24 -0.24 2.66 6.35
CA LEU A 24 0.43 1.41 5.98
C LEU A 24 1.75 1.68 5.26
N LEU A 25 1.72 2.52 4.22
CA LEU A 25 2.89 2.77 3.39
C LEU A 25 3.98 3.53 4.14
N ALA A 26 3.61 4.45 5.03
CA ALA A 26 4.56 5.19 5.88
C ALA A 26 5.42 4.28 6.78
N LYS A 27 4.96 3.06 7.10
CA LYS A 27 5.76 2.08 7.87
C LYS A 27 7.03 1.62 7.15
N GLY A 28 7.01 1.62 5.82
CA GLY A 28 8.09 1.07 5.01
C GLY A 28 8.65 2.05 3.98
N CYS A 29 8.09 3.25 3.88
CA CYS A 29 8.42 4.24 2.87
C CYS A 29 8.73 5.58 3.53
N ALA A 30 9.86 6.18 3.16
CA ALA A 30 10.25 7.51 3.65
C ALA A 30 9.56 8.67 2.91
N LEU A 31 8.82 8.37 1.84
CA LEU A 31 8.09 9.38 1.06
C LEU A 31 6.95 9.96 1.91
N ALA A 32 6.85 11.29 1.98
CA ALA A 32 5.72 11.96 2.60
C ALA A 32 4.46 11.79 1.72
N LEU A 33 3.47 11.04 2.21
CA LEU A 33 2.24 10.69 1.46
C LEU A 33 1.02 11.57 1.83
N SER A 34 1.22 12.64 2.58
CA SER A 34 0.13 13.56 2.96
C SER A 34 -0.55 14.18 1.74
N GLY A 35 -1.83 14.53 1.90
CA GLY A 35 -2.64 15.18 0.85
C GLY A 35 -2.00 16.42 0.25
N ASP A 36 -1.29 17.19 1.06
CA ASP A 36 -0.67 18.47 0.70
C ASP A 36 0.67 18.31 -0.03
N VAL A 37 1.33 17.15 0.08
CA VAL A 37 2.67 16.92 -0.48
C VAL A 37 2.64 15.99 -1.68
N PHE A 38 1.87 14.90 -1.61
CA PHE A 38 1.81 13.88 -2.66
C PHE A 38 0.38 13.75 -3.16
N THR A 39 -0.03 14.64 -4.05
CA THR A 39 -1.41 14.86 -4.48
C THR A 39 -1.94 13.77 -5.42
N VAL A 40 -3.24 13.79 -5.72
CA VAL A 40 -3.84 12.82 -6.65
C VAL A 40 -3.24 13.01 -8.04
N LYS A 41 -2.87 11.89 -8.67
CA LYS A 41 -2.09 11.76 -9.93
C LYS A 41 -0.58 11.87 -9.76
N ASP A 42 -0.06 12.19 -8.57
CA ASP A 42 1.38 12.14 -8.36
C ASP A 42 1.92 10.72 -8.40
N VAL A 43 3.11 10.61 -8.96
CA VAL A 43 3.84 9.36 -9.16
C VAL A 43 5.28 9.57 -8.77
N ALA A 44 5.84 8.65 -7.99
CA ALA A 44 7.23 8.69 -7.57
C ALA A 44 7.85 7.30 -7.53
N SER A 45 9.15 7.22 -7.78
CA SER A 45 9.96 6.05 -7.43
C SER A 45 10.47 6.21 -6.00
N THR A 46 10.41 5.14 -5.21
CA THR A 46 10.79 5.15 -3.80
C THR A 46 11.14 3.73 -3.34
N LEU A 47 11.59 3.62 -2.10
CA LEU A 47 11.73 2.34 -1.42
C LEU A 47 10.49 2.06 -0.56
N LEU A 48 9.97 0.84 -0.63
CA LEU A 48 9.00 0.30 0.31
C LEU A 48 9.59 -0.99 0.87
N ALA A 49 9.77 -1.06 2.20
CA ALA A 49 10.43 -2.21 2.83
C ALA A 49 11.78 -2.51 2.17
N GLN A 50 12.60 -1.47 1.91
CA GLN A 50 13.89 -1.59 1.22
C GLN A 50 13.83 -2.10 -0.24
N ALA A 51 12.65 -2.37 -0.79
CA ALA A 51 12.46 -2.76 -2.18
C ALA A 51 12.12 -1.54 -3.04
N ASN A 52 12.72 -1.45 -4.23
CA ASN A 52 12.43 -0.38 -5.18
C ASN A 52 11.04 -0.56 -5.79
N ILE A 53 10.19 0.46 -5.64
CA ILE A 53 8.84 0.49 -6.16
C ILE A 53 8.56 1.83 -6.85
N MET A 54 7.55 1.83 -7.71
CA MET A 54 6.90 3.05 -8.19
C MET A 54 5.54 3.14 -7.52
N ILE A 55 5.26 4.26 -6.85
CA ILE A 55 3.98 4.54 -6.21
C ILE A 55 3.21 5.59 -6.99
N TRP A 56 1.91 5.36 -7.18
CA TRP A 56 0.98 6.28 -7.82
C TRP A 56 -0.24 6.51 -6.94
N ARG A 57 -0.54 7.77 -6.61
CA ARG A 57 -1.80 8.15 -5.94
C ARG A 57 -2.91 8.29 -6.96
N HIS A 58 -3.78 7.29 -7.03
CA HIS A 58 -4.89 7.22 -7.99
C HIS A 58 -6.16 7.94 -7.51
N GLY A 59 -6.29 8.18 -6.21
CA GLY A 59 -7.41 8.88 -5.60
C GLY A 59 -7.03 9.39 -4.21
N LYS A 60 -7.97 10.02 -3.49
CA LYS A 60 -7.70 10.61 -2.17
C LYS A 60 -7.00 9.61 -1.25
N ASP A 61 -7.53 8.40 -1.11
CA ASP A 61 -6.97 7.35 -0.24
C ASP A 61 -6.70 6.07 -1.04
N SER A 62 -6.25 6.22 -2.30
CA SER A 62 -6.06 5.10 -3.22
C SER A 62 -4.69 5.15 -3.84
N PHE A 63 -3.90 4.10 -3.61
CA PHE A 63 -2.54 3.99 -4.09
C PHE A 63 -2.38 2.76 -4.98
N ARG A 64 -1.50 2.88 -5.96
CA ARG A 64 -1.01 1.76 -6.77
C ARG A 64 0.47 1.67 -6.57
N ILE A 65 0.97 0.45 -6.44
CA ILE A 65 2.40 0.18 -6.41
C ILE A 65 2.76 -0.73 -7.59
N LEU A 66 3.86 -0.37 -8.26
CA LEU A 66 4.46 -1.13 -9.34
C LEU A 66 5.83 -1.57 -8.88
N PHE A 67 6.15 -2.85 -9.04
CA PHE A 67 7.46 -3.38 -8.69
C PHE A 67 7.82 -4.59 -9.57
N ASP A 68 9.07 -5.02 -9.52
CA ASP A 68 9.54 -6.19 -10.26
C ASP A 68 8.92 -7.48 -9.72
N VAL A 69 8.42 -8.35 -10.59
CA VAL A 69 7.71 -9.57 -10.19
C VAL A 69 8.55 -10.48 -9.29
N SER A 70 9.89 -10.45 -9.40
CA SER A 70 10.78 -11.20 -8.51
C SER A 70 10.64 -10.81 -7.03
N LEU A 71 10.12 -9.61 -6.74
CA LEU A 71 9.92 -9.09 -5.40
C LEU A 71 8.50 -9.35 -4.87
N SER A 72 7.64 -10.05 -5.63
CA SER A 72 6.23 -10.24 -5.26
C SER A 72 6.05 -10.88 -3.92
N ASP A 73 6.72 -12.00 -3.67
CA ASP A 73 6.50 -12.78 -2.46
C ASP A 73 6.98 -12.02 -1.23
N TYR A 74 8.14 -11.35 -1.37
CA TYR A 74 8.70 -10.50 -0.34
C TYR A 74 7.76 -9.34 0.03
N LEU A 75 7.35 -8.54 -0.96
CA LEU A 75 6.49 -7.39 -0.72
C LEU A 75 5.10 -7.80 -0.25
N TRP A 76 4.55 -8.91 -0.73
CA TRP A 76 3.26 -9.42 -0.24
C TRP A 76 3.33 -9.87 1.21
N HIS A 77 4.39 -10.58 1.59
CA HIS A 77 4.59 -10.99 2.97
C HIS A 77 4.71 -9.77 3.89
N TRP A 78 5.52 -8.78 3.49
CA TRP A 78 5.68 -7.54 4.24
C TRP A 78 4.36 -6.76 4.36
N LEU A 79 3.63 -6.57 3.27
CA LEU A 79 2.35 -5.85 3.27
C LEU A 79 1.32 -6.52 4.18
N LYS A 80 1.25 -7.86 4.19
CA LYS A 80 0.35 -8.60 5.10
C LYS A 80 0.72 -8.37 6.57
N GLY A 81 2.01 -8.46 6.91
CA GLY A 81 2.49 -8.19 8.26
C GLY A 81 2.21 -6.76 8.71
N ALA A 82 2.55 -5.78 7.86
CA ALA A 82 2.32 -4.37 8.14
C ALA A 82 0.82 -4.01 8.25
N ALA A 83 -0.04 -4.69 7.47
CA ALA A 83 -1.48 -4.50 7.48
C ALA A 83 -2.17 -5.13 8.69
N ALA A 84 -1.56 -6.12 9.35
CA ALA A 84 -2.16 -6.84 10.47
C ALA A 84 -2.62 -5.91 11.60
N GLU A 85 -1.90 -4.82 11.87
CA GLU A 85 -2.27 -3.82 12.88
C GLU A 85 -3.55 -3.04 12.53
N PHE A 86 -3.91 -2.94 11.25
CA PHE A 86 -5.13 -2.24 10.80
C PHE A 86 -6.35 -3.16 10.72
N VAL A 87 -6.14 -4.49 10.73
CA VAL A 87 -7.22 -5.48 10.69
C VAL A 87 -7.91 -5.64 12.06
N ILE A 88 -7.21 -5.32 13.16
CA ILE A 88 -7.73 -5.48 14.53
C ILE A 88 -8.61 -4.28 14.97
N ALA A 89 -8.60 -3.17 14.25
CA ALA A 89 -9.41 -1.98 14.56
C ALA A 89 -10.91 -2.10 14.19
N TYR A 90 -11.39 -3.30 13.84
CA TYR A 90 -12.80 -3.59 13.57
C TYR A 90 -13.33 -4.68 14.53
N LEU A 91 -13.10 -4.53 15.84
CA LEU A 91 -13.98 -5.16 16.82
C LEU A 91 -15.23 -4.29 16.94
N PRO A 92 -16.43 -4.78 16.61
CA PRO A 92 -17.64 -4.08 17.02
C PRO A 92 -17.63 -3.99 18.56
N ASP A 93 -17.73 -2.77 19.06
CA ASP A 93 -17.91 -2.41 20.47
C ASP A 93 -19.26 -2.94 21.00
N ASN A 94 -19.43 -4.26 21.04
CA ASN A 94 -20.52 -4.89 21.75
C ASN A 94 -20.07 -6.17 22.44
N ILE A 95 -19.22 -5.99 23.44
CA ILE A 95 -19.27 -6.81 24.64
C ILE A 95 -19.60 -5.85 25.79
N SER A 96 -20.88 -5.52 25.92
CA SER A 96 -21.44 -5.03 27.18
C SER A 96 -22.86 -5.56 27.26
N GLY A 97 -22.96 -6.81 27.73
CA GLY A 97 -24.11 -7.20 28.53
C GLY A 97 -24.13 -6.30 29.76
N CYS A 98 -25.09 -5.38 29.79
CA CYS A 98 -25.67 -4.79 30.97
C CYS A 98 -27.18 -5.03 30.87
#